data_AF-A0AA41N5S2-F1
#
_entry.id   AF-A0AA41N5S2-F1
#
_cell.length_a   1.000
_cell.length_b   1.000
_cell.length_c   1.000
_cell.angle_alpha   90.00
_cell.angle_beta   90.00
_cell.angle_gamma   90.00
#
_symmetry.space_group_name_H-M   'P 1'
#
loop_
_entity.id
_entity.type
_entity.pdbx_description
1 polymer ?
#
loop_
_entity_poly.entity_id
_entity_poly.type
_entity_poly.pdbx_seq_one_letter_code
_entity_poly.pdbx_strand_id
1 'polypeptide(L)'
;MTDKLTFSVIWTLTPKGKILKEWFGRTIIRSCTKLSYEHAQSMIESPTEKIPEKELPPISPEHSSEEVHQAVLNLHRIAKQLRQQRFVDGALRLDQLKLAFTLDSETGLPQGCHIYEYRDSNKLVEEFMLLANMAVAHKIHRAFPEQALLRRHPPPQMKMLNDLVEFCDQMGLSMDASSAGALNKSLTEIFGDDKYSLARKEVLTNMYSRPMQESGPLESEAMVMGVLNQAFDVLVLRYGVQKRIYCNVSGQLGQGGRRPLGPGTAPALCPPSLHSHCRGSSQCPWPEQPW
;
A
#
# COMPACT_ATOMS: atom_id res chain seq x y z
N MET A 1 -19.38 -13.17 -12.80
CA MET A 1 -18.51 -13.61 -11.67
C MET A 1 -17.76 -14.86 -12.07
N THR A 2 -16.55 -15.08 -11.55
CA THR A 2 -15.70 -16.24 -11.89
C THR A 2 -15.01 -16.80 -10.66
N ASP A 3 -14.77 -18.10 -10.65
CA ASP A 3 -13.98 -18.77 -9.60
C ASP A 3 -12.52 -18.37 -9.70
N LYS A 4 -11.89 -18.15 -8.54
CA LYS A 4 -10.49 -17.73 -8.43
C LYS A 4 -9.81 -18.49 -7.31
N LEU A 5 -8.60 -18.97 -7.60
CA LEU A 5 -7.71 -19.54 -6.59
C LEU A 5 -7.11 -18.40 -5.77
N THR A 6 -7.17 -18.54 -4.44
CA THR A 6 -6.67 -17.54 -3.50
C THR A 6 -5.86 -18.16 -2.37
N PHE A 7 -5.10 -17.32 -1.69
CA PHE A 7 -4.57 -17.63 -0.36
C PHE A 7 -5.35 -16.77 0.62
N SER A 8 -6.00 -17.38 1.60
CA SER A 8 -6.84 -16.67 2.57
C SER A 8 -6.20 -16.67 3.95
N VAL A 9 -6.42 -15.54 4.63
CA VAL A 9 -6.29 -15.44 6.09
C VAL A 9 -7.70 -15.24 6.64
N ILE A 10 -8.08 -16.08 7.61
CA ILE A 10 -9.42 -16.05 8.21
C ILE A 10 -9.26 -15.87 9.72
N TRP A 11 -9.95 -14.86 10.26
CA TRP A 11 -9.94 -14.58 11.69
C TRP A 11 -11.32 -14.74 12.31
N THR A 12 -11.32 -15.16 13.57
CA THR A 12 -12.44 -14.91 14.48
C THR A 12 -12.09 -13.69 15.32
N LEU A 13 -12.79 -12.58 15.08
CA LEU A 13 -12.52 -11.29 15.74
C LEU A 13 -13.60 -10.97 16.77
N THR A 14 -13.19 -10.31 17.85
CA THR A 14 -14.13 -9.59 18.71
C THR A 14 -14.68 -8.35 18.00
N PRO A 15 -15.82 -7.77 18.45
CA PRO A 15 -16.30 -6.49 17.91
C PRO A 15 -15.31 -5.32 18.04
N LYS A 16 -14.32 -5.44 18.94
CA LYS A 16 -13.23 -4.46 19.13
C LYS A 16 -12.01 -4.73 18.26
N GLY A 17 -12.06 -5.70 17.34
CA GLY A 17 -10.96 -6.03 16.43
C GLY A 17 -9.87 -6.95 17.03
N LYS A 18 -10.00 -7.42 18.28
CA LYS A 18 -9.05 -8.39 18.85
C LYS A 18 -9.20 -9.76 18.19
N ILE A 19 -8.08 -10.37 17.81
CA ILE A 19 -8.02 -11.72 17.23
C ILE A 19 -8.21 -12.78 18.33
N LEU A 20 -9.21 -13.65 18.16
CA LEU A 20 -9.45 -14.82 19.02
C LEU A 20 -8.87 -16.10 18.39
N LYS A 21 -9.02 -16.25 17.08
CA LYS A 21 -8.52 -17.38 16.30
C LYS A 21 -8.07 -16.90 14.94
N GLU A 22 -7.06 -17.56 14.40
CA GLU A 22 -6.47 -17.26 13.10
C GLU A 22 -6.25 -18.56 12.31
N TRP A 23 -6.51 -18.51 11.01
CA TRP A 23 -6.31 -19.61 10.08
C TRP A 23 -5.72 -19.10 8.75
N PHE A 24 -4.85 -19.91 8.15
CA PHE A 24 -4.18 -19.62 6.87
C PHE A 24 -4.32 -20.83 5.95
N GLY A 25 -4.60 -20.59 4.66
CA GLY A 25 -4.57 -21.66 3.69
C GLY A 25 -4.94 -21.25 2.27
N ARG A 26 -4.69 -22.15 1.32
CA ARG A 26 -5.14 -22.02 -0.07
C ARG A 26 -6.64 -22.29 -0.14
N THR A 27 -7.35 -21.47 -0.90
CA THR A 27 -8.80 -21.46 -1.00
C THR A 27 -9.23 -21.21 -2.44
N ILE A 28 -10.53 -21.40 -2.70
CA ILE A 28 -11.20 -20.97 -3.92
C ILE A 28 -12.31 -20.01 -3.51
N ILE A 29 -12.43 -18.87 -4.21
CA ILE A 29 -13.49 -17.88 -3.98
C ILE A 29 -14.20 -17.56 -5.28
N ARG A 30 -15.45 -17.08 -5.16
CA ARG A 30 -16.22 -16.52 -6.26
C ARG A 30 -16.76 -15.16 -5.82
N SER A 31 -16.09 -14.08 -6.23
CA SER A 31 -16.48 -12.72 -5.83
C SER A 31 -17.89 -12.41 -6.29
N CYS A 32 -18.80 -12.11 -5.36
CA CYS A 32 -20.21 -11.88 -5.65
C CYS A 32 -20.48 -10.51 -6.30
N THR A 33 -19.60 -9.53 -6.10
CA THR A 33 -19.67 -8.21 -6.74
C THR A 33 -18.28 -7.56 -6.82
N LYS A 34 -18.15 -6.45 -7.55
CA LYS A 34 -16.92 -5.62 -7.65
C LYS A 34 -17.26 -4.18 -7.27
N LEU A 35 -17.15 -3.85 -5.99
CA LEU A 35 -17.41 -2.51 -5.46
C LEU A 35 -16.28 -1.54 -5.81
N SER A 36 -16.63 -0.27 -6.07
CA SER A 36 -15.69 0.85 -6.03
C SER A 36 -15.62 1.38 -4.59
N TYR A 37 -14.64 2.22 -4.30
CA TYR A 37 -14.58 2.92 -3.01
C TYR A 37 -15.78 3.83 -2.78
N GLU A 38 -16.35 4.40 -3.85
CA GLU A 38 -17.56 5.22 -3.78
C GLU A 38 -18.77 4.38 -3.40
N HIS A 39 -18.99 3.22 -4.03
CA HIS A 39 -20.10 2.32 -3.66
C HIS A 39 -20.00 1.90 -2.19
N ALA A 40 -18.80 1.52 -1.74
CA ALA A 40 -18.58 1.16 -0.34
C ALA A 40 -18.74 2.35 0.61
N GLN A 41 -18.39 3.56 0.18
CA GLN A 41 -18.58 4.78 0.96
C GLN A 41 -20.08 5.11 1.12
N SER A 42 -20.86 5.04 0.05
CA SER A 42 -22.31 5.24 0.10
C SER A 42 -22.99 4.23 1.04
N MET A 43 -22.53 2.96 1.05
CA MET A 43 -22.98 1.95 2.02
C MET A 43 -22.69 2.34 3.47
N ILE A 44 -21.56 2.98 3.74
CA ILE A 44 -21.17 3.43 5.09
C ILE A 44 -21.98 4.65 5.52
N GLU A 45 -22.24 5.59 4.60
CA GLU A 45 -22.97 6.84 4.87
C GLU A 45 -24.48 6.63 5.03
N SER A 46 -25.04 5.63 4.35
CA SER A 46 -26.45 5.25 4.44
C SER A 46 -26.62 3.87 5.10
N PRO A 47 -26.46 3.74 6.44
CA PRO A 47 -26.44 2.44 7.10
C PRO A 47 -27.81 1.75 7.19
N THR A 48 -28.91 2.51 7.13
CA THR A 48 -30.29 2.01 7.27
C THR A 48 -31.10 2.08 5.98
N GLU A 49 -30.60 2.77 4.96
CA GLU A 49 -31.32 2.99 3.72
C GLU A 49 -30.90 1.99 2.66
N LYS A 50 -31.86 1.53 1.86
CA LYS A 50 -31.55 0.69 0.71
C LYS A 50 -31.01 1.55 -0.41
N ILE A 51 -29.76 1.32 -0.80
CA ILE A 51 -29.17 1.96 -1.96
C ILE A 51 -29.86 1.42 -3.22
N PRO A 52 -30.32 2.28 -4.15
CA PRO A 52 -30.93 1.84 -5.40
C PRO A 52 -30.01 0.89 -6.16
N GLU A 53 -30.55 -0.25 -6.64
CA GLU A 53 -29.74 -1.24 -7.39
C GLU A 53 -29.06 -0.68 -8.64
N LYS A 54 -29.61 0.40 -9.21
CA LYS A 54 -29.04 1.10 -10.38
C LYS A 54 -27.71 1.80 -10.07
N GLU A 55 -27.47 2.15 -8.81
CA GLU A 55 -26.24 2.80 -8.34
C GLU A 55 -25.18 1.78 -7.88
N LEU A 56 -25.55 0.50 -7.82
CA LEU A 56 -24.66 -0.58 -7.42
C LEU A 56 -24.16 -1.35 -8.64
N PRO A 57 -22.92 -1.87 -8.58
CA PRO A 57 -22.40 -2.72 -9.63
C PRO A 57 -23.12 -4.08 -9.61
N PRO A 58 -23.07 -4.84 -10.72
CA PRO A 58 -23.75 -6.14 -10.81
C PRO A 58 -23.39 -7.09 -9.66
N ILE A 59 -24.41 -7.65 -9.01
CA ILE A 59 -24.30 -8.59 -7.89
C ILE A 59 -24.73 -9.99 -8.36
N SER A 60 -24.06 -11.02 -7.84
CA SER A 60 -24.35 -12.42 -8.14
C SER A 60 -25.78 -12.74 -7.70
N PRO A 61 -26.57 -13.47 -8.49
CA PRO A 61 -27.95 -13.82 -8.11
C PRO A 61 -28.03 -14.69 -6.84
N GLU A 62 -26.91 -15.29 -6.43
CA GLU A 62 -26.77 -16.08 -5.20
C GLU A 62 -26.67 -15.22 -3.93
N HIS A 63 -26.48 -13.90 -4.06
CA HIS A 63 -26.29 -12.97 -2.95
C HIS A 63 -27.18 -11.74 -3.11
N SER A 64 -27.65 -11.17 -2.00
CA SER A 64 -28.45 -9.93 -2.03
C SER A 64 -27.58 -8.68 -1.85
N SER A 65 -28.09 -7.54 -2.29
CA SER A 65 -27.43 -6.24 -2.06
C SER A 65 -27.37 -5.91 -0.56
N GLU A 66 -28.40 -6.27 0.21
CA GLU A 66 -28.44 -6.06 1.66
C GLU A 66 -27.40 -6.90 2.41
N GLU A 67 -27.13 -8.13 1.96
CA GLU A 67 -26.09 -8.98 2.54
C GLU A 67 -24.71 -8.32 2.40
N VAL A 68 -24.39 -7.83 1.19
CA VAL A 68 -23.13 -7.12 0.90
C VAL A 68 -23.04 -5.83 1.70
N HIS A 69 -24.13 -5.06 1.76
CA HIS A 69 -24.20 -3.81 2.52
C HIS A 69 -23.92 -4.05 4.01
N GLN A 70 -24.58 -5.03 4.61
CA GLN A 70 -24.39 -5.38 6.01
C GLN A 70 -22.96 -5.88 6.29
N ALA A 71 -22.35 -6.61 5.36
CA ALA A 71 -20.96 -7.03 5.45
C ALA A 71 -20.00 -5.82 5.47
N VAL A 72 -20.20 -4.85 4.57
CA VAL A 72 -19.40 -3.61 4.52
C VAL A 72 -19.54 -2.82 5.83
N LEU A 73 -20.75 -2.66 6.36
CA LEU A 73 -20.99 -1.97 7.63
C LEU A 73 -20.30 -2.66 8.82
N ASN A 74 -20.36 -3.99 8.87
CA ASN A 74 -19.69 -4.77 9.91
C ASN A 74 -18.17 -4.63 9.83
N LEU A 75 -17.61 -4.71 8.62
CA LEU A 75 -16.19 -4.51 8.37
C LEU A 75 -15.76 -3.08 8.73
N HIS A 76 -16.53 -2.07 8.34
CA HIS A 76 -16.26 -0.67 8.68
C HIS A 76 -16.21 -0.46 10.19
N ARG A 77 -17.18 -1.00 10.93
CA ARG A 77 -17.22 -0.89 12.40
C ARG A 77 -15.97 -1.48 13.05
N ILE A 78 -15.50 -2.65 12.58
CA ILE A 78 -14.30 -3.29 13.09
C ILE A 78 -13.05 -2.49 12.69
N ALA A 79 -12.95 -2.05 11.43
CA ALA A 79 -11.84 -1.26 10.94
C ALA A 79 -11.68 0.06 11.72
N LYS A 80 -12.78 0.72 12.08
CA LYS A 80 -12.75 1.92 12.93
C LYS A 80 -12.09 1.65 14.29
N GLN A 81 -12.38 0.50 14.90
CA GLN A 81 -11.77 0.09 16.16
C GLN A 81 -10.29 -0.28 16.00
N LEU A 82 -9.94 -1.04 14.95
CA LEU A 82 -8.55 -1.38 14.62
C LEU A 82 -7.70 -0.13 14.43
N ARG A 83 -8.21 0.83 13.65
CA ARG A 83 -7.54 2.11 13.40
C ARG A 83 -7.34 2.90 14.68
N GLN A 84 -8.38 3.03 15.49
CA GLN A 84 -8.30 3.75 16.77
C GLN A 84 -7.22 3.14 17.66
N GLN A 85 -7.21 1.81 17.82
CA GLN A 85 -6.20 1.12 18.61
C GLN A 85 -4.79 1.34 18.04
N ARG A 86 -4.62 1.26 16.72
CA ARG A 86 -3.33 1.46 16.04
C ARG A 86 -2.70 2.82 16.33
N PHE A 87 -3.50 3.90 16.36
CA PHE A 87 -2.99 5.23 16.72
C PHE A 87 -2.74 5.38 18.22
N VAL A 88 -3.55 4.74 19.08
CA VAL A 88 -3.26 4.64 20.52
C VAL A 88 -1.93 3.93 20.78
N ASP A 89 -1.63 2.90 19.99
CA ASP A 89 -0.38 2.13 20.05
C ASP A 89 0.83 2.89 19.44
N GLY A 90 0.63 4.14 19.01
CA GLY A 90 1.70 5.04 18.58
C GLY A 90 2.02 5.01 17.08
N ALA A 91 1.03 4.65 16.24
CA ALA A 91 1.19 4.78 14.79
C ALA A 91 1.32 6.24 14.33
N LEU A 92 2.07 6.43 13.25
CA LEU A 92 2.30 7.71 12.59
C LEU A 92 1.73 7.69 11.19
N ARG A 93 1.02 8.76 10.81
CA ARG A 93 0.53 8.97 9.45
C ARG A 93 1.10 10.27 8.89
N LEU A 94 1.93 10.15 7.84
CA LEU A 94 2.54 11.26 7.13
C LEU A 94 2.08 11.29 5.67
N ASP A 95 0.76 11.23 5.46
CA ASP A 95 0.19 11.20 4.12
C ASP A 95 0.23 12.59 3.50
N GLN A 96 0.82 12.69 2.32
CA GLN A 96 0.83 13.92 1.53
C GLN A 96 -0.37 13.95 0.58
N LEU A 97 -0.82 15.16 0.22
CA LEU A 97 -1.86 15.35 -0.79
C LEU A 97 -1.48 14.66 -2.10
N LYS A 98 -2.36 13.77 -2.57
CA LYS A 98 -2.24 13.10 -3.87
C LYS A 98 -3.18 13.75 -4.87
N LEU A 99 -2.71 13.93 -6.11
CA LEU A 99 -3.53 14.42 -7.21
C LEU A 99 -4.09 13.26 -8.02
N ALA A 100 -5.38 13.36 -8.38
CA ALA A 100 -6.04 12.51 -9.35
C ALA A 100 -6.35 13.34 -10.60
N PHE A 101 -6.04 12.78 -11.77
CA PHE A 101 -6.22 13.45 -13.06
C PHE A 101 -7.45 12.90 -13.79
N THR A 102 -8.25 13.80 -14.35
CA THR A 102 -9.30 13.43 -15.29
C THR A 102 -8.71 13.47 -16.69
N LEU A 103 -8.63 12.31 -17.34
CA LEU A 103 -8.08 12.18 -18.68
C LEU A 103 -9.21 12.19 -19.70
N ASP A 104 -8.96 12.85 -20.83
CA ASP A 104 -9.82 12.75 -22.00
C ASP A 104 -9.76 11.33 -22.57
N SER A 105 -10.92 10.71 -22.81
CA SER A 105 -10.99 9.31 -23.23
C SER A 105 -10.49 9.07 -24.66
N GLU A 106 -10.51 10.10 -25.51
CA GLU A 106 -10.10 9.99 -26.92
C GLU A 106 -8.61 10.32 -27.10
N THR A 107 -8.16 11.43 -26.52
CA THR A 107 -6.78 11.93 -26.68
C THR A 107 -5.82 11.42 -25.61
N GLY A 108 -6.32 10.96 -24.46
CA GLY A 108 -5.50 10.55 -23.31
C GLY A 108 -4.84 11.71 -22.55
N LEU A 109 -5.15 12.97 -22.91
CA LEU A 109 -4.57 14.15 -22.28
C LEU A 109 -5.32 14.54 -21.00
N PRO A 110 -4.64 15.11 -19.98
CA PRO A 110 -5.30 15.55 -18.76
C PRO A 110 -6.14 16.80 -19.01
N GLN A 111 -7.45 16.70 -18.77
CA GLN A 111 -8.38 17.83 -18.82
C GLN A 111 -8.39 18.64 -17.52
N GLY A 112 -8.09 17.99 -16.40
CA GLY A 112 -8.06 18.62 -15.09
C GLY A 112 -7.49 17.71 -14.01
N CYS A 113 -7.33 18.24 -12.81
CA CYS A 113 -6.93 17.48 -11.64
C CYS A 113 -7.72 17.90 -10.40
N HIS A 114 -7.83 16.97 -9.45
CA HIS A 114 -8.44 17.20 -8.15
C HIS A 114 -7.62 16.48 -7.07
N ILE A 115 -7.83 16.85 -5.82
CA ILE A 115 -7.20 16.17 -4.69
C ILE A 115 -7.90 14.82 -4.50
N TYR A 116 -7.12 13.74 -4.44
CA TYR A 116 -7.65 12.41 -4.13
C TYR A 116 -8.15 12.37 -2.68
N GLU A 117 -9.43 12.13 -2.52
CA GLU A 117 -10.05 12.06 -1.20
C GLU A 117 -9.88 10.67 -0.59
N TYR A 118 -9.20 10.62 0.55
CA TYR A 118 -9.04 9.40 1.33
C TYR A 118 -10.19 9.27 2.34
N ARG A 119 -11.17 8.42 2.02
CA ARG A 119 -12.43 8.28 2.76
C ARG A 119 -12.46 7.05 3.66
N ASP A 120 -13.59 6.79 4.32
CA ASP A 120 -13.73 5.68 5.28
C ASP A 120 -13.70 4.31 4.61
N SER A 121 -14.14 4.21 3.34
CA SER A 121 -14.00 3.00 2.54
C SER A 121 -12.53 2.65 2.26
N ASN A 122 -11.64 3.64 2.06
CA ASN A 122 -10.20 3.42 1.95
C ASN A 122 -9.62 2.90 3.27
N LYS A 123 -9.96 3.56 4.39
CA LYS A 123 -9.52 3.16 5.73
C LYS A 123 -9.95 1.74 6.05
N LEU A 124 -11.17 1.34 5.66
CA LEU A 124 -11.68 -0.01 5.87
C LEU A 124 -10.73 -1.05 5.27
N VAL A 125 -10.38 -0.90 3.99
CA VAL A 125 -9.50 -1.85 3.30
C VAL A 125 -8.10 -1.81 3.90
N GLU A 126 -7.56 -0.62 4.20
CA GLU A 126 -6.23 -0.44 4.81
C GLU A 126 -6.09 -1.25 6.11
N GLU A 127 -7.01 -1.12 7.06
CA GLU A 127 -6.84 -1.80 8.37
C GLU A 127 -6.86 -3.32 8.25
N PHE A 128 -7.68 -3.90 7.36
CA PHE A 128 -7.68 -5.35 7.15
C PHE A 128 -6.45 -5.83 6.39
N MET A 129 -5.92 -5.04 5.47
CA MET A 129 -4.66 -5.35 4.77
C MET A 129 -3.47 -5.29 5.73
N LEU A 130 -3.41 -4.28 6.60
CA LEU A 130 -2.40 -4.20 7.67
C LEU A 130 -2.47 -5.41 8.60
N LEU A 131 -3.68 -5.77 9.04
CA LEU A 131 -3.89 -6.96 9.89
C LEU A 131 -3.44 -8.25 9.19
N ALA A 132 -3.77 -8.41 7.90
CA ALA A 132 -3.32 -9.53 7.08
C ALA A 132 -1.80 -9.61 6.99
N ASN A 133 -1.15 -8.48 6.69
CA ASN A 133 0.30 -8.40 6.55
C ASN A 133 1.02 -8.72 7.86
N MET A 134 0.53 -8.20 8.99
CA MET A 134 1.09 -8.49 10.31
C MET A 134 0.90 -9.96 10.70
N ALA A 135 -0.28 -10.52 10.46
CA ALA A 135 -0.58 -11.94 10.70
C ALA A 135 0.38 -12.86 9.92
N VAL A 136 0.54 -12.59 8.61
CA VAL A 136 1.45 -13.35 7.75
C VAL A 136 2.89 -13.17 8.19
N ALA A 137 3.34 -11.95 8.50
CA ALA A 137 4.69 -11.67 8.99
C ALA A 137 5.01 -12.48 10.25
N HIS A 138 4.11 -12.50 11.23
CA HIS A 138 4.27 -13.33 12.42
C HIS A 138 4.28 -14.83 12.10
N LYS A 139 3.40 -15.28 11.18
CA LYS A 139 3.31 -16.69 10.80
C LYS A 139 4.60 -17.19 10.13
N ILE A 140 5.12 -16.44 9.15
CA ILE A 140 6.35 -16.83 8.43
C ILE A 140 7.58 -16.71 9.32
N HIS A 141 7.64 -15.72 10.21
CA HIS A 141 8.76 -15.59 11.15
C HIS A 141 8.75 -16.69 12.21
N ARG A 142 7.58 -17.09 12.73
CA ARG A 142 7.51 -18.24 13.65
C ARG A 142 7.87 -19.56 12.97
N ALA A 143 7.52 -19.74 11.69
CA ALA A 143 7.81 -20.96 10.95
C ALA A 143 9.27 -21.03 10.48
N PHE A 144 9.83 -19.89 10.04
CA PHE A 144 11.17 -19.78 9.47
C PHE A 144 11.88 -18.54 10.04
N PRO A 145 12.33 -18.57 11.32
CA PRO A 145 12.85 -17.39 12.01
C PRO A 145 13.97 -16.68 11.26
N GLU A 146 14.94 -17.47 10.80
CA GLU A 146 16.10 -16.96 10.08
C GLU A 146 15.80 -16.57 8.65
N GLN A 147 14.70 -17.06 8.09
CA GLN A 147 14.40 -17.04 6.66
C GLN A 147 13.05 -16.34 6.37
N ALA A 148 12.58 -15.48 7.27
CA ALA A 148 11.36 -14.75 7.05
C ALA A 148 11.60 -13.52 6.18
N LEU A 149 10.89 -13.43 5.05
CA LEU A 149 10.90 -12.23 4.22
C LEU A 149 10.03 -11.14 4.86
N LEU A 150 10.67 -10.18 5.52
CA LEU A 150 10.01 -9.13 6.28
C LEU A 150 10.38 -7.73 5.75
N ARG A 151 9.52 -6.75 6.01
CA ARG A 151 9.76 -5.34 5.70
C ARG A 151 9.95 -4.56 7.00
N ARG A 152 11.00 -3.75 7.07
CA ARG A 152 11.29 -2.87 8.21
C ARG A 152 11.44 -1.43 7.75
N HIS A 153 10.90 -0.50 8.53
CA HIS A 153 11.13 0.92 8.38
C HIS A 153 12.14 1.36 9.46
N PRO A 154 13.32 1.90 9.09
CA PRO A 154 14.25 2.43 10.07
C PRO A 154 13.70 3.72 10.72
N PRO A 155 14.21 4.09 11.91
CA PRO A 155 13.86 5.38 12.51
C PRO A 155 14.36 6.55 11.64
N PRO A 156 13.80 7.76 11.82
CA PRO A 156 14.25 8.94 11.07
C PRO A 156 15.73 9.28 11.35
N GLN A 157 16.32 10.08 10.46
CA GLN A 157 17.65 10.65 10.66
C GLN A 157 17.60 11.68 11.79
N MET A 158 18.14 11.31 12.96
CA MET A 158 17.97 12.08 14.20
C MET A 158 18.49 13.51 14.12
N LYS A 159 19.60 13.75 13.43
CA LYS A 159 20.12 15.11 13.23
C LYS A 159 19.12 16.00 12.49
N MET A 160 18.63 15.54 11.34
CA MET A 160 17.65 16.28 10.55
C MET A 160 16.32 16.46 11.29
N LEU A 161 15.90 15.47 12.09
CA LEU A 161 14.70 15.57 12.89
C LEU A 161 14.84 16.65 13.97
N ASN A 162 15.95 16.66 14.71
CA ASN A 162 16.21 17.63 15.76
C ASN A 162 16.32 19.06 15.21
N ASP A 163 17.03 19.23 14.08
CA ASP A 163 17.14 20.51 13.38
C ASP A 163 15.73 21.05 13.00
N LEU A 164 14.84 20.16 12.56
CA LEU A 164 13.46 20.53 12.21
C LEU A 164 12.59 20.86 13.44
N VAL A 165 12.78 20.14 14.55
CA VAL A 165 12.09 20.45 15.82
C VAL A 165 12.50 21.83 16.34
N GLU A 166 13.79 22.15 16.31
CA GLU A 166 14.31 23.47 16.71
C GLU A 166 13.77 24.58 15.80
N PHE A 167 13.72 24.33 14.49
CA PHE A 167 13.10 25.25 13.53
C PHE A 167 11.62 25.50 13.82
N CYS A 168 10.85 24.46 14.17
CA CYS A 168 9.45 24.62 14.56
C CYS A 168 9.31 25.43 15.86
N ASP A 169 10.17 25.20 16.85
CA ASP A 169 10.16 25.93 18.12
C ASP A 169 10.40 27.44 17.93
N GLN A 170 11.35 27.80 17.05
CA GLN A 170 11.61 29.20 16.67
C GLN A 170 10.39 29.89 16.01
N MET A 171 9.49 29.12 15.39
CA MET A 171 8.23 29.61 14.83
C MET A 171 7.07 29.64 15.84
N GLY A 172 7.33 29.31 17.11
CA GLY A 172 6.30 29.17 18.14
C GLY A 172 5.46 27.91 17.98
N LEU A 173 5.98 26.87 17.30
CA LEU A 173 5.33 25.59 17.10
C LEU A 173 6.06 24.49 17.90
N SER A 174 5.65 24.28 19.15
CA SER A 174 6.21 23.21 20.00
C SER A 174 5.78 21.83 19.51
N MET A 175 6.70 21.08 18.91
CA MET A 175 6.48 19.74 18.36
C MET A 175 7.16 18.67 19.22
N ASP A 176 6.42 17.63 19.63
CA ASP A 176 7.01 16.46 20.30
C ASP A 176 7.31 15.38 19.26
N ALA A 177 8.59 15.18 18.95
CA ALA A 177 9.07 14.16 18.03
C ALA A 177 9.79 13.00 18.74
N SER A 178 9.55 12.80 20.04
CA SER A 178 10.20 11.74 20.84
C SER A 178 9.84 10.31 20.39
N SER A 179 8.67 10.14 19.77
CA SER A 179 8.22 8.89 19.20
C SER A 179 7.32 9.13 17.99
N ALA A 180 7.09 8.09 17.17
CA ALA A 180 6.18 8.15 16.04
C ALA A 180 4.75 8.59 16.47
N GLY A 181 4.24 8.04 17.57
CA GLY A 181 2.94 8.40 18.13
C GLY A 181 2.89 9.83 18.66
N ALA A 182 3.95 10.28 19.35
CA ALA A 182 4.05 11.67 19.83
C ALA A 182 4.04 12.67 18.66
N LEU A 183 4.82 12.40 17.62
CA LEU A 183 4.85 13.23 16.42
C LEU A 183 3.49 13.29 15.74
N ASN A 184 2.81 12.14 15.61
CA ASN A 184 1.47 12.08 15.06
C ASN A 184 0.49 12.93 15.86
N LYS A 185 0.56 12.83 17.20
CA LYS A 185 -0.28 13.61 18.11
C LYS A 185 -0.05 15.10 17.92
N SER A 186 1.21 15.56 17.95
CA SER A 186 1.56 16.97 17.67
C SER A 186 1.06 17.45 16.30
N LEU A 187 1.19 16.63 15.25
CA LEU A 187 0.70 16.97 13.91
C LEU A 187 -0.83 17.01 13.79
N THR A 188 -1.57 16.49 14.77
CA THR A 188 -3.04 16.48 14.77
C THR A 188 -3.67 17.44 15.75
N GLU A 189 -3.06 17.67 16.92
CA GLU A 189 -3.65 18.45 18.01
C GLU A 189 -3.31 19.94 17.96
N ILE A 190 -2.20 20.33 17.33
CA ILE A 190 -1.72 21.73 17.31
C ILE A 190 -2.58 22.62 16.38
N PHE A 191 -3.46 22.02 15.58
CA PHE A 191 -4.13 22.70 14.48
C PHE A 191 -5.64 22.78 14.73
N GLY A 192 -6.17 24.01 14.79
CA GLY A 192 -7.61 24.26 14.84
C GLY A 192 -8.32 23.88 13.53
N ASP A 193 -9.63 24.11 13.47
CA ASP A 193 -10.46 23.72 12.32
C ASP A 193 -10.48 24.76 11.18
N ASP A 194 -9.53 25.70 11.17
CA ASP A 194 -9.46 26.76 10.17
C ASP A 194 -8.59 26.34 8.95
N LYS A 195 -8.83 27.01 7.81
CA LYS A 195 -8.10 26.73 6.55
C LYS A 195 -6.58 26.90 6.68
N TYR A 196 -6.13 27.84 7.51
CA TYR A 196 -4.70 28.08 7.72
C TYR A 196 -4.05 26.95 8.52
N SER A 197 -4.73 26.47 9.55
CA SER A 197 -4.35 25.31 10.36
C SER A 197 -4.25 24.03 9.50
N LEU A 198 -5.21 23.80 8.59
CA LEU A 198 -5.13 22.70 7.63
C LEU A 198 -3.93 22.83 6.67
N ALA A 199 -3.72 24.00 6.08
CA ALA A 199 -2.57 24.23 5.20
C ALA A 199 -1.23 24.06 5.94
N ARG A 200 -1.13 24.55 7.18
CA ARG A 200 0.04 24.39 8.04
C ARG A 200 0.31 22.91 8.35
N LYS A 201 -0.73 22.13 8.62
CA LYS A 201 -0.61 20.67 8.81
C LYS A 201 -0.01 19.99 7.58
N GLU A 202 -0.45 20.35 6.37
CA GLU A 202 0.11 19.79 5.13
C GLU A 202 1.58 20.16 4.94
N VAL A 203 1.95 21.42 5.20
CA VAL A 203 3.34 21.88 5.14
C VAL A 203 4.22 21.12 6.12
N LEU A 204 3.78 20.99 7.37
CA LEU A 204 4.54 20.27 8.40
C LEU A 204 4.62 18.78 8.09
N THR A 205 3.54 18.17 7.59
CA THR A 205 3.56 16.77 7.16
C THR A 205 4.62 16.53 6.08
N ASN A 206 4.74 17.46 5.12
CA ASN A 206 5.80 17.40 4.11
C ASN A 206 7.20 17.56 4.71
N MET A 207 7.39 18.53 5.61
CA MET A 207 8.69 18.77 6.27
C MET A 207 9.13 17.56 7.11
N TYR A 208 8.24 17.01 7.95
CA TYR A 208 8.51 15.85 8.80
C TYR A 208 8.62 14.53 8.02
N SER A 209 8.24 14.50 6.74
CA SER A 209 8.55 13.37 5.86
C SER A 209 10.03 13.32 5.45
N ARG A 210 10.75 14.45 5.46
CA ARG A 210 12.15 14.51 4.97
C ARG A 210 13.16 13.77 5.84
N PRO A 211 13.08 13.80 7.19
CA PRO A 211 13.97 12.99 8.03
C PRO A 211 13.64 11.50 7.99
N MET A 212 12.46 11.10 7.49
CA MET A 212 12.06 9.70 7.41
C MET A 212 12.93 8.97 6.40
N GLN A 213 13.37 7.77 6.77
CA GLN A 213 14.13 6.92 5.87
C GLN A 213 13.17 6.03 5.09
N GLU A 214 13.50 5.71 3.84
CA GLU A 214 12.71 4.77 3.07
C GLU A 214 12.62 3.40 3.77
N SER A 215 11.51 2.69 3.57
CA SER A 215 11.46 1.27 3.95
C SER A 215 12.52 0.51 3.17
N GLY A 216 13.33 -0.30 3.86
CA GLY A 216 14.32 -1.13 3.16
C GLY A 216 13.66 -2.13 2.20
N PRO A 217 14.37 -2.56 1.14
CA PRO A 217 13.86 -3.57 0.22
C PRO A 217 13.59 -4.90 0.95
N LEU A 218 12.75 -5.74 0.36
CA LEU A 218 12.59 -7.13 0.78
C LEU A 218 13.85 -7.90 0.37
N GLU A 219 14.83 -8.04 1.28
CA GLU A 219 16.11 -8.67 0.97
C GLU A 219 16.07 -10.19 1.20
N SER A 220 16.48 -10.94 0.18
CA SER A 220 16.81 -12.36 0.29
C SER A 220 17.72 -12.78 -0.87
N GLU A 221 18.70 -13.64 -0.59
CA GLU A 221 19.52 -14.26 -1.63
C GLU A 221 18.67 -15.15 -2.54
N ALA A 222 18.78 -14.95 -3.86
CA ALA A 222 18.05 -15.70 -4.86
C ALA A 222 18.96 -16.03 -6.06
N MET A 223 18.72 -17.17 -6.68
CA MET A 223 19.38 -17.64 -7.89
C MET A 223 18.50 -17.37 -9.10
N VAL A 224 19.05 -16.74 -10.15
CA VAL A 224 18.34 -16.56 -11.41
C VAL A 224 18.24 -17.92 -12.11
N MET A 225 17.02 -18.40 -12.32
CA MET A 225 16.72 -19.67 -13.00
C MET A 225 16.55 -19.50 -14.50
N GLY A 226 16.06 -18.35 -14.94
CA GLY A 226 15.84 -18.07 -16.36
C GLY A 226 15.65 -16.59 -16.63
N VAL A 227 16.22 -16.12 -17.74
CA VAL A 227 16.11 -14.74 -18.21
C VAL A 227 15.10 -14.69 -19.36
N LEU A 228 14.15 -13.77 -19.26
CA LEU A 228 13.09 -13.49 -20.24
C LEU A 228 13.24 -12.04 -20.73
N ASN A 229 12.59 -11.71 -21.84
CA ASN A 229 12.73 -10.40 -22.50
C ASN A 229 12.48 -9.18 -21.58
N GLN A 230 11.63 -9.30 -20.55
CA GLN A 230 11.34 -8.22 -19.58
C GLN A 230 11.20 -8.75 -18.14
N ALA A 231 11.73 -9.94 -17.88
CA ALA A 231 11.62 -10.54 -16.56
C ALA A 231 12.72 -11.58 -16.36
N PHE A 232 12.93 -12.00 -15.12
CA PHE A 232 13.71 -13.18 -14.83
C PHE A 232 12.99 -13.99 -13.75
N ASP A 233 13.01 -15.31 -13.92
CA ASP A 233 12.53 -16.23 -12.90
C ASP A 233 13.67 -16.39 -11.89
N VAL A 234 13.41 -16.04 -10.63
CA VAL A 234 14.34 -16.29 -9.53
C VAL A 234 13.83 -17.44 -8.69
N LEU A 235 14.72 -18.36 -8.36
CA LEU A 235 14.56 -19.29 -7.26
C LEU A 235 15.17 -18.65 -6.04
N VAL A 236 14.35 -18.30 -5.06
CA VAL A 236 14.91 -17.91 -3.78
C VAL A 236 15.43 -19.18 -3.12
N LEU A 237 16.75 -19.41 -3.20
CA LEU A 237 17.43 -20.66 -2.80
C LEU A 237 17.00 -21.10 -1.39
N ARG A 238 16.80 -20.10 -0.54
CA ARG A 238 16.41 -20.27 0.85
C ARG A 238 14.96 -20.73 1.05
N TYR A 239 14.06 -20.44 0.10
CA TYR A 239 12.62 -20.66 0.21
C TYR A 239 12.07 -21.71 -0.76
N GLY A 240 12.85 -22.11 -1.77
CA GLY A 240 12.36 -22.98 -2.85
C GLY A 240 11.26 -22.32 -3.70
N VAL A 241 11.05 -21.00 -3.55
CA VAL A 241 10.01 -20.26 -4.26
C VAL A 241 10.57 -19.75 -5.58
N GLN A 242 9.94 -20.17 -6.68
CA GLN A 242 10.14 -19.56 -7.98
C GLN A 242 9.23 -18.33 -8.10
N LYS A 243 9.83 -17.15 -8.26
CA LYS A 243 9.12 -15.89 -8.49
C LYS A 243 9.61 -15.25 -9.77
N ARG A 244 8.68 -14.78 -10.61
CA ARG A 244 9.01 -13.95 -11.76
C ARG A 244 9.18 -12.50 -11.31
N ILE A 245 10.35 -11.94 -11.55
CA ILE A 245 10.66 -10.52 -11.32
C ILE A 245 10.63 -9.84 -12.67
N TYR A 246 9.77 -8.83 -12.82
CA TYR A 246 9.71 -8.02 -14.04
C TYR A 246 10.71 -6.88 -13.95
N CYS A 247 11.50 -6.69 -15.01
CA CYS A 247 12.44 -5.59 -15.13
C CYS A 247 11.68 -4.35 -15.59
N ASN A 248 11.67 -3.28 -14.79
CA ASN A 248 11.25 -1.98 -15.29
C ASN A 248 12.34 -1.43 -16.22
N VAL A 249 12.09 -1.43 -17.52
CA VAL A 249 12.91 -0.69 -18.48
C VAL A 249 12.46 0.77 -18.46
N SER A 250 12.84 1.50 -17.42
CA SER A 250 12.67 2.95 -17.40
C SER A 250 13.81 3.61 -18.16
N GLY A 251 13.51 4.08 -19.39
CA GLY A 251 14.24 5.18 -20.03
C GLY A 251 15.27 4.82 -21.10
N GLN A 252 14.81 4.60 -22.33
CA GLN A 252 15.45 5.09 -23.55
C GLN A 252 14.45 5.01 -24.72
N LEU A 253 13.51 5.95 -24.76
CA LEU A 253 12.77 6.28 -25.98
C LEU A 253 12.92 7.78 -26.21
N GLY A 254 14.00 8.12 -26.89
CA GLY A 254 14.33 9.46 -27.34
C GLY A 254 15.19 9.37 -28.61
N GLN A 255 14.52 9.50 -29.75
CA GLN A 255 15.04 9.84 -31.08
C GLN A 255 15.80 8.76 -31.89
N GLY A 256 15.23 8.44 -33.06
CA GLY A 256 16.00 8.30 -34.30
C GLY A 256 16.06 6.91 -34.96
N GLY A 257 15.24 6.72 -36.00
CA GLY A 257 15.64 5.93 -37.18
C GLY A 257 15.22 4.45 -37.21
N ARG A 258 14.29 4.13 -38.11
CA ARG A 258 13.98 2.78 -38.57
C ARG A 258 15.24 2.05 -39.08
N ARG A 259 15.47 0.81 -38.62
CA ARG A 259 15.96 -0.31 -39.46
C ARG A 259 15.38 -1.65 -38.95
N PRO A 260 14.89 -2.53 -39.83
CA PRO A 260 14.53 -3.89 -39.45
C PRO A 260 15.82 -4.73 -39.33
N LEU A 261 16.07 -5.33 -38.18
CA LEU A 261 17.08 -6.39 -38.06
C LEU A 261 16.38 -7.73 -38.30
N GLY A 262 16.78 -8.41 -39.37
CA GLY A 262 16.35 -9.76 -39.70
C GLY A 262 16.87 -10.82 -38.71
N PRO A 263 16.56 -12.11 -38.92
CA PRO A 263 16.82 -13.15 -37.94
C PRO A 263 18.32 -13.49 -37.94
N GLY A 264 18.94 -13.41 -36.76
CA GLY A 264 20.29 -13.92 -36.54
C GLY A 264 21.32 -12.86 -36.18
N THR A 265 21.25 -12.32 -34.96
CA THR A 265 22.41 -11.82 -34.22
C THR A 265 22.06 -11.82 -32.73
N ALA A 266 22.67 -12.72 -31.98
CA ALA A 266 22.63 -12.73 -30.51
C ALA A 266 23.46 -11.55 -29.98
N PRO A 267 22.99 -10.78 -28.97
CA PRO A 267 23.86 -9.84 -28.28
C PRO A 267 24.88 -10.60 -27.44
N ALA A 268 26.14 -10.15 -27.53
CA ALA A 268 27.30 -10.76 -26.90
C ALA A 268 27.15 -10.97 -25.38
N LEU A 269 27.55 -12.15 -24.96
CA LEU A 269 27.75 -12.56 -23.56
C LEU A 269 28.77 -11.64 -22.87
N CYS A 270 28.43 -11.10 -21.70
CA CYS A 270 29.42 -10.59 -20.75
C CYS A 270 30.24 -11.76 -20.15
N PRO A 271 31.55 -11.62 -19.96
CA PRO A 271 32.40 -12.69 -19.43
C PRO A 271 32.18 -12.93 -17.93
N PRO A 272 32.48 -14.14 -17.41
CA PRO A 272 32.25 -14.51 -16.02
C PRO A 272 33.46 -14.10 -15.17
N SER A 273 33.45 -12.87 -14.66
CA SER A 273 34.24 -12.50 -13.48
C SER A 273 33.86 -11.08 -13.07
N LEU A 274 33.09 -10.97 -11.99
CA LEU A 274 33.07 -9.84 -11.05
C LEU A 274 31.96 -10.11 -10.04
N HIS A 275 32.32 -10.11 -8.76
CA HIS A 275 31.40 -9.85 -7.68
C HIS A 275 30.69 -8.52 -7.97
N SER A 276 29.52 -8.56 -8.59
CA SER A 276 28.69 -7.39 -8.81
C SER A 276 27.44 -7.54 -7.95
N HIS A 277 27.37 -6.71 -6.91
CA HIS A 277 26.13 -6.39 -6.23
C HIS A 277 25.15 -5.82 -7.26
N CYS A 278 24.30 -6.67 -7.82
CA CYS A 278 23.12 -6.25 -8.55
C CYS A 278 22.13 -5.65 -7.55
N ARG A 279 22.25 -4.35 -7.29
CA ARG A 279 21.17 -3.55 -6.70
C ARG A 279 20.04 -3.47 -7.73
N GLY A 280 19.18 -4.48 -7.74
CA GLY A 280 17.92 -4.42 -8.46
C GLY A 280 16.97 -3.50 -7.69
N SER A 281 16.80 -2.26 -8.15
CA SER A 281 15.70 -1.41 -7.71
C SER A 281 14.40 -2.07 -8.18
N SER A 282 13.63 -2.60 -7.24
CA SER A 282 12.26 -3.05 -7.49
C SER A 282 11.35 -1.83 -7.60
N GLN A 283 11.51 -1.03 -8.66
CA GLN A 283 10.44 -0.13 -9.06
C GLN A 283 9.40 -0.99 -9.78
N CYS A 284 8.22 -1.14 -9.20
CA CYS A 284 7.02 -1.59 -9.90
C CYS A 284 6.35 -0.35 -10.51
N PRO A 285 5.91 -0.35 -11.79
CA PRO A 285 5.30 0.80 -12.45
C PRO A 285 3.76 0.77 -12.29
N TRP A 286 3.27 0.39 -11.12
CA TRP A 286 1.86 0.47 -10.76
C TRP A 286 1.76 1.41 -9.57
N PRO A 287 0.77 2.32 -9.54
CA PRO A 287 0.77 3.42 -8.58
C PRO A 287 0.85 2.84 -7.18
N GLU A 288 1.93 3.20 -6.49
CA GLU A 288 2.12 2.94 -5.07
C GLU A 288 1.00 3.64 -4.30
N GLN A 289 -0.12 2.92 -4.19
CA GLN A 289 -1.07 3.10 -3.11
C GLN A 289 -0.28 2.86 -1.82
N PRO A 290 -0.27 3.83 -0.89
CA PRO A 290 0.49 3.69 0.34
C PRO A 290 -0.20 2.59 1.14
N TRP A 291 0.57 1.54 1.48
CA TRP A 291 0.10 0.36 2.18
C TRP A 291 -0.15 0.65 3.65
#